data_AF-A0AAU7C633-F1
#
_entry.id   AF-A0AAU7C633-F1
#
_cell.length_a   1.000
_cell.length_b   1.000
_cell.length_c   1.000
_cell.angle_alpha   90.00
_cell.angle_beta   90.00
_cell.angle_gamma   90.00
#
_symmetry.space_group_name_H-M   'P 1'
#
loop_
_entity.id
_entity.type
_entity.pdbx_description
1 polymer ?
#
loop_
_entity_poly.entity_id
_entity_poly.type
_entity_poly.pdbx_seq_one_letter_code
_entity_poly.pdbx_strand_id
1 'polypeptide(L)'
;METIQEILQKNNLTQSDVARASGISLATINQAIKKPVSSWSIRILNAIAEVLHQSPGKLLDRLQKSQYSLEINDQYQTIQGVKINDLELYQNIRFVVQNNVLEGWEPTTEDILFLVDSAEHPDPKLEKEYQEIFGNDQ
;
A
#
# COMPACT_ATOMS: atom_id res chain seq x y z
N MET A 1 -9.42 -14.18 0.37
CA MET A 1 -7.95 -14.26 0.24
C MET A 1 -7.70 -15.42 -0.69
N GLU A 2 -7.01 -15.22 -1.82
CA GLU A 2 -6.78 -16.32 -2.77
C GLU A 2 -5.59 -17.16 -2.29
N THR A 3 -5.70 -18.49 -2.43
CA THR A 3 -4.52 -19.35 -2.20
C THR A 3 -3.64 -19.36 -3.44
N ILE A 4 -2.33 -19.59 -3.27
CA ILE A 4 -1.44 -19.66 -4.44
C ILE A 4 -1.82 -20.80 -5.40
N GLN A 5 -2.40 -21.87 -4.87
CA GLN A 5 -2.86 -23.00 -5.67
C GLN A 5 -4.03 -22.59 -6.57
N GLU A 6 -5.00 -21.84 -6.05
CA GLU A 6 -6.09 -21.27 -6.85
C GLU A 6 -5.56 -20.31 -7.92
N ILE A 7 -4.59 -19.45 -7.58
CA ILE A 7 -4.01 -18.48 -8.52
C ILE A 7 -3.34 -19.21 -9.69
N LEU A 8 -2.51 -20.22 -9.40
CA LEU A 8 -1.83 -20.99 -10.45
C LEU A 8 -2.84 -21.76 -11.32
N GLN A 9 -3.82 -22.43 -10.70
CA GLN A 9 -4.85 -23.18 -11.42
C GLN A 9 -5.68 -22.30 -12.36
N LYS A 10 -6.12 -21.13 -11.90
CA LYS A 10 -6.87 -20.17 -12.76
C LYS A 10 -6.07 -19.72 -13.98
N ASN A 11 -4.74 -19.76 -13.92
CA ASN A 11 -3.85 -19.37 -15.01
C ASN A 11 -3.32 -20.58 -15.80
N ASN A 12 -3.86 -21.79 -15.58
CA ASN A 12 -3.39 -23.04 -16.19
C ASN A 12 -1.89 -23.33 -15.93
N LEU A 13 -1.38 -22.89 -14.78
CA LEU A 13 0.01 -23.08 -14.37
C LEU A 13 0.12 -24.12 -13.26
N THR A 14 1.27 -24.79 -13.22
CA THR A 14 1.61 -25.75 -12.18
C THR A 14 2.89 -25.33 -11.43
N GLN A 15 3.14 -25.94 -10.27
CA GLN A 15 4.40 -25.79 -9.54
C GLN A 15 5.60 -26.22 -10.39
N SER A 16 5.40 -27.18 -11.30
CA SER A 16 6.42 -27.64 -12.24
C SER A 16 6.79 -26.56 -13.25
N ASP A 17 5.84 -25.73 -13.66
CA ASP A 17 6.11 -24.60 -14.57
C ASP A 17 6.92 -23.51 -13.86
N VAL A 18 6.58 -23.21 -12.60
CA VAL A 18 7.37 -22.33 -11.73
C VAL A 18 8.80 -22.84 -11.58
N ALA A 19 8.97 -24.13 -11.27
CA ALA A 19 10.27 -24.76 -11.10
C ALA A 19 11.11 -24.70 -12.40
N ARG A 20 10.48 -24.97 -13.55
CA ARG A 20 11.13 -24.95 -14.87
C ARG A 20 11.60 -23.54 -15.24
N ALA A 21 10.76 -22.53 -15.06
CA ALA A 21 11.06 -21.15 -15.43
C ALA A 21 12.14 -20.54 -14.52
N SER A 22 12.05 -20.77 -13.21
CA SER A 22 12.93 -20.13 -12.21
C SER A 22 14.24 -20.88 -11.94
N GLY A 23 14.38 -22.11 -12.43
CA GLY A 23 15.50 -23.00 -12.07
C GLY A 23 15.51 -23.45 -10.60
N ILE A 24 14.42 -23.22 -9.86
CA ILE A 24 14.26 -23.66 -8.47
C ILE A 24 13.73 -25.09 -8.47
N SER A 25 14.25 -25.95 -7.58
CA SER A 25 13.79 -27.33 -7.52
C SER A 25 12.28 -27.42 -7.20
N LEU A 26 11.59 -28.36 -7.84
CA LEU A 26 10.17 -28.60 -7.59
C LEU A 26 9.89 -28.92 -6.11
N ALA A 27 10.80 -29.63 -5.45
CA ALA A 27 10.71 -29.92 -4.01
C ALA A 27 10.71 -28.63 -3.17
N THR A 28 11.58 -27.68 -3.50
CA THR A 28 11.65 -26.37 -2.83
C THR A 28 10.37 -25.56 -3.05
N ILE A 29 9.86 -25.51 -4.29
CA ILE A 29 8.57 -24.83 -4.59
C ILE A 29 7.44 -25.47 -3.78
N ASN A 30 7.32 -26.80 -3.80
CA ASN A 30 6.29 -27.54 -3.09
C ASN A 30 6.37 -27.37 -1.57
N GLN A 31 7.56 -27.25 -1.01
CA GLN A 31 7.74 -27.00 0.42
C GLN A 31 7.37 -25.56 0.78
N ALA A 32 7.71 -24.59 -0.07
CA ALA A 32 7.38 -23.19 0.16
C ALA A 32 5.86 -22.95 0.14
N ILE A 33 5.16 -23.40 -0.90
CA ILE A 33 3.72 -23.12 -1.07
C ILE A 33 2.82 -23.74 0.00
N LYS A 34 3.32 -24.70 0.77
CA LYS A 34 2.62 -25.29 1.92
C LYS A 34 2.70 -24.43 3.19
N LYS A 35 3.61 -23.46 3.21
CA LYS A 35 3.81 -22.54 4.33
C LYS A 35 3.12 -21.20 4.06
N PRO A 36 2.81 -20.42 5.11
CA PRO A 36 2.29 -19.06 4.96
C PRO A 36 3.19 -18.20 4.06
N VAL A 37 2.59 -17.30 3.28
CA VAL A 37 3.30 -16.42 2.33
C VAL A 37 4.34 -15.54 3.03
N SER A 38 4.08 -15.16 4.30
CA SER A 38 5.03 -14.44 5.16
C SER A 38 6.34 -15.18 5.45
N SER A 39 6.40 -16.50 5.20
CA SER A 39 7.61 -17.31 5.37
C SER A 39 8.38 -17.53 4.06
N TRP A 40 7.86 -17.06 2.93
CA TRP A 40 8.49 -17.28 1.63
C TRP A 40 9.68 -16.35 1.47
N SER A 41 10.74 -16.86 0.85
CA SER A 41 11.82 -15.99 0.40
C SER A 41 11.37 -15.15 -0.80
N ILE A 42 11.95 -13.96 -0.95
CA ILE A 42 11.73 -13.09 -2.13
C ILE A 42 12.02 -13.85 -3.43
N ARG A 43 13.00 -14.77 -3.43
CA ARG A 43 13.30 -15.63 -4.59
C ARG A 43 12.09 -16.47 -5.03
N ILE A 44 11.34 -17.04 -4.08
CA ILE A 44 10.13 -17.83 -4.37
C ILE A 44 9.01 -16.92 -4.87
N LEU A 45 8.80 -15.77 -4.22
CA LEU A 45 7.80 -14.80 -4.64
C LEU A 45 8.06 -14.31 -6.08
N ASN A 46 9.31 -13.97 -6.41
CA ASN A 46 9.71 -13.54 -7.74
C ASN A 46 9.50 -14.64 -8.79
N ALA A 47 9.92 -15.87 -8.49
CA ALA A 47 9.75 -17.02 -9.38
C ALA A 47 8.28 -17.26 -9.76
N ILE A 48 7.37 -17.11 -8.79
CA ILE A 48 5.94 -17.30 -9.03
C ILE A 48 5.34 -16.08 -9.75
N ALA A 49 5.75 -14.87 -9.39
CA ALA A 49 5.29 -13.64 -10.04
C ALA A 49 5.70 -13.59 -11.53
N GLU A 50 6.90 -14.08 -11.83
CA GLU A 50 7.45 -14.16 -13.19
C GLU A 50 6.59 -15.02 -14.11
N VAL A 51 6.22 -16.24 -13.70
CA VAL A 51 5.35 -17.11 -14.51
C VAL A 51 3.91 -16.60 -14.61
N LEU A 52 3.49 -15.76 -13.67
CA LEU A 52 2.19 -15.09 -13.69
C LEU A 52 2.24 -13.75 -14.46
N HIS A 53 3.40 -13.38 -15.01
CA HIS A 53 3.62 -12.13 -15.73
C HIS A 53 3.12 -10.89 -14.97
N GLN A 54 3.35 -10.85 -13.66
CA GLN A 54 2.99 -9.73 -12.79
C GLN A 54 4.14 -9.37 -11.85
N SER A 55 4.05 -8.22 -11.18
CA SER A 55 5.05 -7.84 -10.18
C SER A 55 4.91 -8.69 -8.90
N PRO A 56 6.01 -8.95 -8.19
CA PRO A 56 5.98 -9.61 -6.87
C PRO A 56 5.09 -8.89 -5.86
N GLY A 57 5.05 -7.56 -5.90
CA GLY A 57 4.15 -6.73 -5.07
C GLY A 57 2.69 -7.02 -5.35
N LYS A 58 2.27 -6.97 -6.62
CA LYS A 58 0.89 -7.28 -7.01
C LYS A 58 0.48 -8.72 -6.64
N LEU A 59 1.41 -9.67 -6.73
CA LEU A 59 1.16 -11.04 -6.25
C LEU A 59 0.97 -11.08 -4.73
N LEU A 60 1.83 -10.37 -3.98
CA LEU A 60 1.75 -10.29 -2.54
C LEU A 60 0.43 -9.67 -2.08
N ASP A 61 -0.02 -8.57 -2.71
CA ASP A 61 -1.29 -7.89 -2.37
C ASP A 61 -2.52 -8.81 -2.53
N ARG A 62 -2.48 -9.72 -3.52
CA ARG A 62 -3.54 -10.73 -3.74
C ARG A 62 -3.53 -11.83 -2.70
N LEU A 63 -2.33 -12.28 -2.33
CA LEU A 63 -2.09 -13.37 -1.38
C LEU A 63 -2.29 -12.93 0.07
N GLN A 64 -1.96 -11.68 0.36
CA GLN A 64 -2.03 -11.06 1.66
C GLN A 64 -2.58 -9.66 1.47
N LYS A 65 -3.88 -9.50 1.76
CA LYS A 65 -4.46 -8.16 1.84
C LYS A 65 -3.73 -7.39 2.94
N SER A 66 -3.03 -6.32 2.56
CA SER A 66 -2.61 -5.32 3.52
C SER A 66 -3.89 -4.76 4.17
N GLN A 67 -3.96 -4.78 5.49
CA GLN A 67 -4.99 -4.02 6.19
C GLN A 67 -4.40 -2.65 6.41
N TYR A 68 -4.92 -1.66 5.68
CA TYR A 68 -4.61 -0.28 5.97
C TYR A 68 -4.99 0.04 7.43
N SER A 69 -4.10 0.74 8.11
CA SER A 69 -4.35 1.30 9.44
C SER A 69 -3.82 2.72 9.43
N LEU A 70 -4.65 3.67 9.88
CA LEU A 70 -4.22 5.03 10.10
C LEU A 70 -3.38 5.07 11.38
N GLU A 71 -2.10 5.42 11.28
CA GLU A 71 -1.23 5.60 12.44
C GLU A 71 -1.20 7.06 12.89
N ILE A 72 -1.69 7.31 14.10
CA ILE A 72 -1.62 8.62 14.77
C ILE A 72 -0.98 8.44 16.14
N ASN A 73 -0.02 9.29 16.47
CA ASN A 73 0.58 9.35 17.79
C ASN A 73 0.51 10.77 18.34
N ASP A 74 -0.47 11.00 19.22
CA ASP A 74 -0.71 12.31 19.83
C ASP A 74 0.43 12.74 20.78
N GLN A 75 1.18 11.78 21.37
CA GLN A 75 2.31 12.11 22.25
C GLN A 75 3.48 12.71 21.47
N TYR A 76 3.73 12.25 20.25
CA TYR A 76 4.84 12.71 19.41
C TYR A 76 4.41 13.63 18.26
N GLN A 77 3.11 13.94 18.17
CA GLN A 77 2.50 14.70 17.07
C GLN A 77 2.86 14.11 15.70
N THR A 78 2.65 12.80 15.53
CA THR A 78 2.92 12.13 14.26
C THR A 78 1.67 11.55 13.60
N ILE A 79 1.57 11.68 12.28
CA ILE A 79 0.53 11.07 11.43
C ILE A 79 1.25 10.29 10.32
N GLN A 80 0.98 8.98 10.18
CA GLN A 80 1.70 8.10 9.24
C GLN A 80 3.24 8.25 9.29
N GLY A 81 3.77 8.42 10.50
CA GLY A 81 5.21 8.61 10.76
C GLY A 81 5.75 10.02 10.50
N VAL A 82 4.96 10.94 9.92
CA VAL A 82 5.37 12.34 9.71
C VAL A 82 5.21 13.14 10.99
N LYS A 83 6.28 13.75 11.47
CA LYS A 83 6.27 14.61 12.66
C LYS A 83 5.87 16.05 12.30
N ILE A 84 4.86 16.57 12.97
CA ILE A 84 4.37 17.94 12.80
C ILE A 84 4.62 18.68 14.12
N ASN A 85 5.60 19.60 14.13
CA ASN A 85 6.05 20.22 15.39
C ASN A 85 5.06 21.27 15.91
N ASP A 86 4.40 21.99 15.02
CA ASP A 86 3.39 22.97 15.39
C ASP A 86 2.08 22.26 15.80
N LEU A 87 1.57 22.61 17.00
CA LEU A 87 0.42 21.93 17.59
C LEU A 87 -0.89 22.25 16.85
N GLU A 88 -1.06 23.49 16.41
CA GLU A 88 -2.27 23.93 15.72
C GLU A 88 -2.33 23.28 14.32
N LEU A 89 -1.21 23.31 13.60
CA LEU A 89 -1.05 22.62 12.33
C LEU A 89 -1.29 21.12 12.45
N TYR A 90 -0.73 20.48 13.47
CA TYR A 90 -0.97 19.06 13.77
C TYR A 90 -2.46 18.76 13.94
N GLN A 91 -3.16 19.56 14.74
CA GLN A 91 -4.60 19.36 15.00
C GLN A 91 -5.43 19.53 13.73
N ASN A 92 -5.12 20.54 12.92
CA ASN A 92 -5.81 20.80 11.65
C ASN A 92 -5.61 19.66 10.66
N ILE A 93 -4.37 19.23 10.43
CA ILE A 93 -4.06 18.12 9.51
C ILE A 93 -4.66 16.81 10.03
N ARG A 94 -4.57 16.55 11.34
CA ARG A 94 -5.19 15.36 11.97
C ARG A 94 -6.70 15.32 11.72
N PHE A 95 -7.40 16.44 11.86
CA PHE A 95 -8.84 16.50 11.63
C PHE A 95 -9.19 16.20 10.16
N VAL A 96 -8.51 16.84 9.22
CA VAL A 96 -8.71 16.61 7.78
C VAL A 96 -8.45 15.14 7.44
N VAL A 97 -7.33 14.59 7.91
CA VAL A 97 -6.95 13.19 7.67
C VAL A 97 -7.98 12.23 8.22
N GLN A 98 -8.41 12.40 9.47
CA GLN A 98 -9.38 11.51 10.11
C GLN A 98 -10.72 11.50 9.37
N ASN A 99 -11.22 12.66 8.94
CA ASN A 99 -12.48 12.74 8.20
C ASN A 99 -12.38 12.04 6.84
N ASN A 100 -11.32 12.30 6.08
CA ASN A 100 -11.15 11.70 4.76
C ASN A 100 -10.92 10.17 4.85
N VAL A 101 -10.29 9.68 5.92
CA VAL A 101 -10.17 8.23 6.18
C VAL A 101 -11.52 7.57 6.39
N LEU A 102 -12.47 8.25 7.04
CA LEU A 102 -13.85 7.74 7.18
C LEU A 102 -14.57 7.65 5.82
N GLU A 103 -14.16 8.47 4.85
CA GLU A 103 -14.65 8.43 3.46
C GLU A 103 -13.93 7.39 2.59
N GLY A 104 -12.98 6.65 3.15
CA GLY A 104 -12.25 5.57 2.48
C GLY A 104 -10.90 5.98 1.91
N TRP A 105 -10.39 7.17 2.24
CA TRP A 105 -9.02 7.53 1.90
C TRP A 105 -8.01 6.77 2.76
N GLU A 106 -6.96 6.23 2.13
CA GLU A 106 -5.89 5.49 2.79
C GLU A 106 -4.55 6.24 2.65
N PRO A 107 -4.33 7.35 3.40
CA PRO A 107 -3.16 8.21 3.25
C PRO A 107 -1.85 7.49 3.53
N THR A 108 -0.86 7.79 2.70
CA THR A 108 0.53 7.42 2.86
C THR A 108 1.33 8.52 3.57
N THR A 109 2.58 8.23 3.93
CA THR A 109 3.52 9.25 4.43
C THR A 109 3.71 10.41 3.44
N GLU A 110 3.71 10.12 2.13
CA GLU A 110 3.86 11.16 1.09
C GLU A 110 2.66 12.10 1.05
N ASP A 111 1.44 11.56 1.22
CA ASP A 111 0.23 12.36 1.32
C ASP A 111 0.26 13.30 2.53
N ILE A 112 0.71 12.80 3.69
CA ILE A 112 0.82 13.63 4.89
C ILE A 112 1.90 14.71 4.72
N LEU A 113 3.06 14.37 4.12
CA LEU A 113 4.10 15.36 3.81
C LEU A 113 3.56 16.46 2.88
N PHE A 114 2.77 16.08 1.87
CA PHE A 114 2.13 17.03 0.96
C PHE A 114 1.14 17.95 1.68
N LEU A 115 0.32 17.42 2.59
CA LEU A 115 -0.61 18.24 3.40
C LEU A 115 0.13 19.22 4.30
N VAL A 116 1.23 18.79 4.92
CA VAL A 116 2.08 19.65 5.76
C VAL A 116 2.68 20.77 4.92
N ASP A 117 3.32 20.43 3.79
CA ASP A 117 3.93 21.42 2.91
C ASP A 117 2.90 22.40 2.34
N SER A 118 1.73 21.92 1.94
CA SER A 118 0.65 22.76 1.39
C SER A 118 0.10 23.75 2.43
N ALA A 119 0.10 23.37 3.70
CA ALA A 119 -0.37 24.22 4.79
C ALA A 119 0.67 25.26 5.23
N GLU A 120 1.96 24.91 5.18
CA GLU A 120 3.07 25.83 5.48
C GLU A 120 3.39 26.76 4.29
N HIS A 121 3.21 26.26 3.07
CA HIS A 121 3.51 26.93 1.80
C HIS A 121 2.31 26.82 0.83
N PRO A 122 1.26 27.63 1.02
CA PRO A 122 0.10 27.58 0.12
C PRO A 122 0.50 27.88 -1.32
N ASP A 123 0.29 26.94 -2.25
CA ASP A 123 0.48 27.17 -3.69
C ASP A 123 -0.66 28.06 -4.20
N PRO A 124 -0.38 29.28 -4.69
CA PRO A 124 -1.41 30.18 -5.22
C PRO A 124 -2.23 29.59 -6.38
N LYS A 125 -1.68 28.60 -7.11
CA LYS A 125 -2.41 27.91 -8.19
C LYS A 125 -3.43 26.92 -7.64
N LEU A 126 -3.05 26.12 -6.64
CA LEU A 126 -3.97 25.18 -6.01
C LEU A 126 -5.08 25.95 -5.30
N GLU A 127 -4.75 27.04 -4.60
CA GLU A 127 -5.74 27.90 -3.96
C GLU A 127 -6.76 28.45 -4.97
N LYS A 128 -6.27 28.87 -6.14
CA LYS A 128 -7.15 29.33 -7.24
C LYS A 128 -8.03 28.20 -7.79
N GLU A 129 -7.50 27.01 -8.01
CA GLU A 129 -8.28 25.84 -8.47
C GLU A 129 -9.36 25.44 -7.45
N TYR A 130 -9.04 25.43 -6.15
CA TYR A 130 -10.02 25.18 -5.10
C TYR A 130 -11.16 26.20 -5.11
N GLN A 131 -10.85 27.49 -5.24
CA GLN A 131 -11.86 28.55 -5.33
C GLN A 131 -12.75 28.41 -6.58
N GLU A 132 -12.18 28.02 -7.72
CA GLU A 132 -12.93 27.83 -8.96
C GLU A 132 -13.88 26.62 -8.89
N ILE A 133 -13.49 25.56 -8.17
CA ILE A 133 -14.29 24.32 -8.07
C ILE A 133 -15.32 24.38 -6.94
N PHE A 134 -14.95 24.96 -5.78
CA PHE A 134 -15.75 24.88 -4.55
C PHE A 134 -16.16 26.24 -3.97
N GLY A 135 -15.69 27.36 -4.53
CA GLY A 135 -15.96 28.71 -4.00
C GLY A 135 -17.33 29.30 -4.38
N ASN A 136 -18.12 28.61 -5.21
CA ASN A 136 -19.42 29.10 -5.69
C ASN A 136 -20.62 28.64 -4.84
N ASP A 137 -20.40 27.86 -3.77
CA ASP A 137 -21.47 27.32 -2.91
C ASP A 137 -21.65 28.09 -1.58
N GLN A 138 -21.24 29.37 -1.51
CA GLN A 138 -21.50 30.26 -0.37
C GLN A 138 -22.70 31.20 -0.57
#